data_AF-A0A7I8W472-F1
#
_entry.id   AF-A0A7I8W472-F1
#
_cell.length_a   1.000
_cell.length_b   1.000
_cell.length_c   1.000
_cell.angle_alpha   90.00
_cell.angle_beta   90.00
_cell.angle_gamma   90.00
#
_symmetry.space_group_name_H-M   'P 1'
#
loop_
_entity.id
_entity.type
_entity.pdbx_description
1 polymer ?
#
loop_
_entity_poly.entity_id
_entity_poly.type
_entity_poly.pdbx_seq_one_letter_code
_entity_poly.pdbx_strand_id
1 'polypeptide(L)'
;MSEKSPSIILYALLIEFDHSKGLIVEACYPPFKGEDNEENILDISSMPNEWTNLPNLAVPDGSHKVTEGTDTSYFILPGISETNHNSIYGVSCFSQIDVSKIINKLQKFTRNTVLKGVCVLSTKPLFGHIRLCLQPLTEAYFQELQIADENFSTTHWLKTIYNQVNMGLSGSSLNNASPFQELNCIQLVHNYKFFIIQLFKLLLIEKRVLFFSNIESNRLCSDILCILSLVPGILEEGLADAANYDKNKKTTIEEETDRRDEIVEIILKSSSESTESQENQIDSNIPNDKPKDDEICEISSDTFKESSQQVITDSEIFENTAKYSLSYVNSAIMSNWLENDKCPQLNDDQAAENLHFSKFGFPLKIFSENRLCFPYCSLHNLETLKSSTTKCYWAGATNQVFKMDTKHYDALVEIKNDKVELKFTNKELEKLTQPTSADKKFVDMILRITRENSSFQQFERDWQGSEDWLRHQFKMYLLSLAAVAVNNDASTMDDFNISFVKAWQLTNNFKIWQNHPRTILLHINPEHLNHGQSYFPEFVKGAKDKLSQTWKTSEVAGKLVQETTSKAISQVWSMVKNTASGSS
;
A
#
# COMPACT_ATOMS: atom_id res chain seq x y z
N MET A 1 -21.97 -8.75 -32.25
CA MET A 1 -20.58 -8.27 -32.05
C MET A 1 -20.26 -8.54 -30.60
N SER A 2 -19.42 -9.53 -30.27
CA SER A 2 -19.03 -9.75 -28.88
C SER A 2 -18.16 -8.58 -28.45
N GLU A 3 -18.56 -7.87 -27.40
CA GLU A 3 -17.71 -6.86 -26.76
C GLU A 3 -16.39 -7.54 -26.36
N LYS A 4 -15.30 -7.15 -27.03
CA LYS A 4 -13.96 -7.56 -26.65
C LYS A 4 -13.73 -6.99 -25.25
N SER A 5 -13.45 -7.83 -24.27
CA SER A 5 -13.09 -7.36 -22.93
C SER A 5 -11.95 -6.34 -23.04
N PRO A 6 -12.01 -5.20 -22.33
CA PRO A 6 -10.99 -4.17 -22.44
C PRO A 6 -9.62 -4.74 -22.06
N SER A 7 -8.61 -4.42 -22.87
CA SER A 7 -7.22 -4.81 -22.64
C SER A 7 -6.71 -4.24 -21.32
N ILE A 8 -5.92 -5.02 -20.56
CA ILE A 8 -5.32 -4.53 -19.31
C ILE A 8 -4.25 -3.49 -19.62
N ILE A 9 -3.41 -3.78 -20.61
CA ILE A 9 -2.43 -2.83 -21.11
C ILE A 9 -3.13 -1.85 -22.04
N LEU A 10 -2.94 -0.57 -21.76
CA LEU A 10 -3.48 0.54 -22.54
C LEU A 10 -2.51 0.97 -23.63
N TYR A 11 -1.24 1.16 -23.26
CA TYR A 11 -0.23 1.75 -24.14
C TYR A 11 1.15 1.15 -23.89
N ALA A 12 1.94 1.03 -24.94
CA ALA A 12 3.38 0.86 -24.93
C ALA A 12 4.02 2.11 -25.53
N LEU A 13 4.95 2.73 -24.81
CA LEU A 13 5.58 4.00 -25.17
C LEU A 13 7.09 3.83 -25.22
N LEU A 14 7.71 4.55 -26.15
CA LEU A 14 9.15 4.77 -26.17
C LEU A 14 9.44 6.18 -25.66
N ILE A 15 10.34 6.29 -24.69
CA ILE A 15 10.79 7.55 -24.11
C ILE A 15 12.26 7.74 -24.46
N GLU A 16 12.61 8.94 -24.91
CA GLU A 16 13.98 9.33 -25.26
C GLU A 16 14.36 10.66 -24.60
N PHE A 17 15.64 10.80 -24.27
CA PHE A 17 16.23 12.08 -23.89
C PHE A 17 16.68 12.89 -25.12
N ASP A 18 15.94 13.95 -25.46
CA ASP A 18 16.33 14.96 -26.44
C ASP A 18 17.14 16.08 -25.77
N HIS A 19 18.26 16.49 -26.37
CA HIS A 19 19.14 17.49 -25.77
C HIS A 19 18.56 18.92 -25.71
N SER A 20 17.60 19.24 -26.57
CA SER A 20 16.93 20.53 -26.63
C SER A 20 15.63 20.58 -25.82
N LYS A 21 14.92 19.45 -25.73
CA LYS A 21 13.59 19.36 -25.12
C LYS A 21 13.56 18.60 -23.78
N GLY A 22 14.62 17.89 -23.43
CA GLY A 22 14.64 16.98 -22.28
C GLY A 22 14.00 15.64 -22.60
N LEU A 23 13.41 14.99 -21.60
CA LEU A 23 12.71 13.71 -21.79
C LEU A 23 11.41 13.92 -22.56
N ILE A 24 11.24 13.18 -23.66
CA ILE A 24 10.05 13.20 -24.50
C ILE A 24 9.55 11.78 -24.72
N VAL A 25 8.24 11.62 -24.93
CA VAL A 25 7.75 10.42 -25.62
C VAL A 25 8.21 10.54 -27.07
N GLU A 26 8.82 9.50 -27.60
CA GLU A 26 9.24 9.40 -29.00
C GLU A 26 8.15 8.75 -29.86
N ALA A 27 7.51 7.71 -29.33
CA ALA A 27 6.48 6.94 -30.01
C ALA A 27 5.53 6.27 -29.01
N CYS A 28 4.29 6.01 -29.42
CA CYS A 28 3.27 5.35 -28.60
C CYS A 28 2.41 4.39 -29.44
N TYR A 29 2.16 3.19 -28.91
CA TYR A 29 1.26 2.22 -29.52
C TYR A 29 0.32 1.58 -28.48
N PRO A 30 -0.99 1.45 -28.78
CA PRO A 30 -1.72 2.12 -29.85
C PRO A 30 -1.57 3.65 -29.80
N PRO A 31 -1.81 4.36 -30.91
CA PRO A 31 -1.80 5.82 -30.88
C PRO A 31 -2.88 6.35 -29.93
N PHE A 32 -2.64 7.47 -29.24
CA PHE A 32 -3.61 8.04 -28.29
C PHE A 32 -4.94 8.41 -28.96
N LYS A 33 -4.90 8.84 -30.23
CA LYS A 33 -6.05 9.03 -31.11
C LYS A 33 -5.71 8.61 -32.54
N GLY A 34 -6.71 8.10 -33.27
CA GLY A 34 -6.57 7.71 -34.68
C GLY A 34 -6.48 6.20 -34.90
N GLU A 35 -6.34 5.80 -36.17
CA GLU A 35 -6.14 4.40 -36.56
C GLU A 35 -4.65 4.02 -36.56
N ASP A 36 -4.36 2.72 -36.48
CA ASP A 36 -3.03 2.13 -36.34
C ASP A 36 -2.12 2.30 -37.58
N ASN A 37 -1.63 3.51 -37.84
CA ASN A 37 -0.67 3.81 -38.91
C ASN A 37 0.66 4.36 -38.35
N GLU A 38 1.77 4.18 -39.08
CA GLU A 38 3.13 4.60 -38.63
C GLU A 38 3.21 6.09 -38.30
N GLU A 39 2.55 6.96 -39.06
CA GLU A 39 2.51 8.40 -38.81
C GLU A 39 1.80 8.75 -37.48
N ASN A 40 0.73 8.02 -37.14
CA ASN A 40 -0.07 8.28 -35.93
C ASN A 40 0.63 7.81 -34.64
N ILE A 41 1.50 6.80 -34.74
CA ILE A 41 2.29 6.29 -33.60
C ILE A 41 3.32 7.33 -33.12
N LEU A 42 3.76 8.21 -34.03
CA LEU A 42 4.68 9.30 -33.74
C LEU A 42 3.96 10.60 -33.34
N ASP A 43 2.65 10.71 -33.60
CA ASP A 43 1.85 11.89 -33.24
C ASP A 43 1.39 11.84 -31.76
N ILE A 44 2.17 12.46 -30.89
CA ILE A 44 1.93 12.52 -29.44
C ILE A 44 1.12 13.76 -29.05
N SER A 45 0.72 14.61 -30.00
CA SER A 45 -0.03 15.85 -29.71
C SER A 45 -1.38 15.61 -29.01
N SER A 46 -1.88 14.38 -29.08
CA SER A 46 -3.13 13.94 -28.48
C SER A 46 -3.00 13.34 -27.07
N MET A 47 -1.81 13.32 -26.48
CA MET A 47 -1.58 12.85 -25.10
C MET A 47 -2.35 13.71 -24.09
N PRO A 48 -2.97 13.11 -23.05
CA PRO A 48 -3.64 13.87 -22.00
C PRO A 48 -2.72 14.86 -21.28
N ASN A 49 -3.24 16.05 -20.96
CA ASN A 49 -2.48 17.10 -20.29
C ASN A 49 -2.05 16.68 -18.87
N GLU A 50 -2.85 15.82 -18.23
CA GLU A 50 -2.57 15.25 -16.91
C GLU A 50 -1.31 14.38 -16.92
N TRP A 51 -0.93 13.86 -18.09
CA TRP A 51 0.21 12.96 -18.28
C TRP A 51 1.46 13.66 -18.82
N THR A 52 1.51 15.00 -18.82
CA THR A 52 2.70 15.75 -19.25
C THR A 52 3.97 15.31 -18.52
N ASN A 53 3.85 14.83 -17.28
CA ASN A 53 5.00 14.37 -16.50
C ASN A 53 5.41 12.91 -16.74
N LEU A 54 4.71 12.17 -17.60
CA LEU A 54 4.97 10.75 -17.86
C LEU A 54 6.44 10.47 -18.25
N PRO A 55 7.09 11.23 -19.15
CA PRO A 55 8.47 10.96 -19.54
C PRO A 55 9.45 10.99 -18.36
N ASN A 56 9.30 11.95 -17.44
CA ASN A 56 10.17 12.07 -16.27
C ASN A 56 9.91 11.00 -15.20
N LEU A 57 8.73 10.37 -15.20
CA LEU A 57 8.43 9.23 -14.35
C LEU A 57 8.97 7.91 -14.95
N ALA A 58 8.90 7.79 -16.28
CA ALA A 58 9.38 6.64 -17.01
C ALA A 58 10.91 6.53 -17.01
N VAL A 59 11.62 7.65 -17.02
CA VAL A 59 13.08 7.69 -16.95
C VAL A 59 13.49 8.56 -15.74
N PRO A 60 13.85 7.93 -14.61
CA PRO A 60 14.15 8.63 -13.37
C PRO A 60 15.27 9.67 -13.44
N ASP A 61 15.22 10.70 -12.60
CA ASP A 61 16.26 11.75 -12.48
C ASP A 61 17.67 11.16 -12.27
N GLY A 62 17.76 10.08 -11.48
CA GLY A 62 19.01 9.36 -11.19
C GLY A 62 19.47 8.37 -12.26
N SER A 63 18.74 8.20 -13.36
CA SER A 63 18.99 7.17 -14.39
C SER A 63 20.37 7.24 -15.04
N HIS A 64 20.97 8.43 -15.13
CA HIS A 64 22.34 8.64 -15.65
C HIS A 64 23.45 7.99 -14.82
N LYS A 65 23.12 7.48 -13.63
CA LYS A 65 24.06 6.73 -12.77
C LYS A 65 24.01 5.23 -13.04
N VAL A 66 23.02 4.76 -13.80
CA VAL A 66 22.86 3.36 -14.20
C VAL A 66 23.71 3.14 -15.45
N THR A 67 24.96 2.75 -15.24
CA THR A 67 25.94 2.59 -16.33
C THR A 67 25.91 1.20 -16.98
N GLU A 68 25.28 0.22 -16.32
CA GLU A 68 25.22 -1.16 -16.79
C GLU A 68 23.80 -1.73 -16.61
N GLY A 69 23.31 -2.43 -17.64
CA GLY A 69 22.02 -3.12 -17.61
C GLY A 69 20.79 -2.20 -17.82
N THR A 70 19.63 -2.77 -17.53
CA THR A 70 18.36 -2.06 -17.46
C THR A 70 17.96 -1.87 -15.99
N ASP A 71 17.42 -0.71 -15.64
CA ASP A 71 16.72 -0.49 -14.37
C ASP A 71 15.24 -0.20 -14.67
N THR A 72 14.38 -0.29 -13.67
CA THR A 72 12.93 -0.16 -13.84
C THR A 72 12.35 0.86 -12.86
N SER A 73 11.46 1.71 -13.34
CA SER A 73 10.61 2.55 -12.48
C SER A 73 9.16 2.07 -12.49
N TYR A 74 8.52 2.16 -11.34
CA TYR A 74 7.07 1.98 -11.19
C TYR A 74 6.46 3.30 -10.79
N PHE A 75 5.38 3.71 -11.44
CA PHE A 75 4.74 4.98 -11.14
C PHE A 75 3.23 4.89 -11.35
N ILE A 76 2.52 5.86 -10.81
CA ILE A 76 1.05 5.95 -10.86
C ILE A 76 0.69 7.30 -11.45
N LEU A 77 -0.19 7.28 -12.46
CA LEU A 77 -0.71 8.45 -13.15
C LEU A 77 -2.17 8.68 -12.74
N PRO A 78 -2.63 9.94 -12.73
CA PRO A 78 -4.04 10.24 -12.52
C PRO A 78 -4.91 9.64 -13.65
N GLY A 79 -6.14 9.29 -13.31
CA GLY A 79 -7.14 8.87 -14.29
C GLY A 79 -7.54 10.03 -15.23
N ILE A 80 -7.89 9.71 -16.48
CA ILE A 80 -8.18 10.70 -17.55
C ILE A 80 -9.68 11.05 -17.64
N SER A 81 -10.59 10.29 -17.01
CA SER A 81 -12.04 10.46 -17.19
C SER A 81 -12.71 11.20 -16.03
N GLU A 82 -13.67 12.07 -16.35
CA GLU A 82 -14.64 12.65 -15.41
C GLU A 82 -15.55 11.59 -14.75
N THR A 83 -15.66 10.39 -15.34
CA THR A 83 -16.58 9.33 -14.88
C THR A 83 -15.89 8.11 -14.27
N ASN A 84 -14.60 7.94 -14.50
CA ASN A 84 -13.84 6.80 -13.97
C ASN A 84 -12.46 7.29 -13.51
N HIS A 85 -12.38 7.67 -12.24
CA HIS A 85 -11.21 8.26 -11.60
C HIS A 85 -10.09 7.26 -11.30
N ASN A 86 -10.13 6.03 -11.82
CA ASN A 86 -9.10 5.06 -11.48
C ASN A 86 -7.73 5.47 -12.04
N SER A 87 -6.74 5.40 -11.17
CA SER A 87 -5.34 5.68 -11.48
C SER A 87 -4.83 4.69 -12.53
N ILE A 88 -3.90 5.15 -13.36
CA ILE A 88 -3.22 4.34 -14.36
C ILE A 88 -1.83 3.98 -13.86
N TYR A 89 -1.41 2.74 -14.07
CA TYR A 89 -0.19 2.18 -13.51
C TYR A 89 0.87 2.06 -14.60
N GLY A 90 2.03 2.67 -14.38
CA GLY A 90 3.15 2.66 -15.31
C GLY A 90 4.30 1.78 -14.84
N VAL A 91 4.83 0.99 -15.77
CA VAL A 91 6.10 0.26 -15.61
C VAL A 91 7.01 0.68 -16.74
N SER A 92 8.22 1.15 -16.42
CA SER A 92 9.18 1.57 -17.44
C SER A 92 10.53 0.91 -17.20
N CYS A 93 11.04 0.22 -18.21
CA CYS A 93 12.40 -0.31 -18.22
C CYS A 93 13.28 0.62 -19.05
N PHE A 94 14.35 1.16 -18.44
CA PHE A 94 15.21 2.14 -19.07
C PHE A 94 16.68 1.72 -18.99
N SER A 95 17.48 2.20 -19.94
CA SER A 95 18.91 1.93 -19.99
C SER A 95 19.67 3.11 -20.60
N GLN A 96 20.93 3.25 -20.17
CA GLN A 96 21.88 4.16 -20.77
C GLN A 96 22.77 3.37 -21.75
N ILE A 97 22.73 3.75 -23.02
CA ILE A 97 23.45 3.12 -24.11
C ILE A 97 24.65 4.00 -24.48
N ASP A 98 25.84 3.41 -24.51
CA ASP A 98 27.03 4.09 -25.01
C ASP A 98 26.99 4.18 -26.54
N VAL A 99 27.21 5.37 -27.09
CA VAL A 99 27.21 5.63 -28.54
C VAL A 99 28.33 4.88 -29.26
N SER A 100 29.40 4.49 -28.56
CA SER A 100 30.43 3.60 -29.10
C SER A 100 29.90 2.20 -29.46
N LYS A 101 28.82 1.74 -28.80
CA LYS A 101 28.19 0.45 -29.06
C LYS A 101 27.20 0.48 -30.23
N ILE A 102 26.84 1.68 -30.72
CA ILE A 102 25.92 1.86 -31.85
C ILE A 102 26.73 1.81 -33.15
N ILE A 103 26.54 0.74 -33.92
CA ILE A 103 27.29 0.44 -35.15
C ILE A 103 26.94 1.45 -36.26
N ASN A 104 25.65 1.61 -36.53
CA ASN A 104 25.16 2.52 -37.57
C ASN A 104 24.66 3.81 -36.93
N LYS A 105 25.49 4.87 -37.01
CA LYS A 105 25.12 6.22 -36.55
C LYS A 105 24.23 6.90 -37.60
N LEU A 106 23.04 6.35 -37.81
CA LEU A 106 22.01 6.92 -38.71
C LEU A 106 21.58 8.33 -38.27
N GLN A 107 21.73 8.63 -36.97
CA GLN A 107 21.48 9.95 -36.39
C GLN A 107 22.77 10.58 -35.82
N LYS A 108 22.84 11.92 -35.86
CA LYS A 108 23.94 12.68 -35.26
C LYS A 108 23.75 12.75 -33.75
N PHE A 109 24.47 11.90 -33.02
CA PHE A 109 24.54 11.98 -31.56
C PHE A 109 25.47 13.12 -31.12
N THR A 110 24.99 14.03 -30.26
CA THR A 110 25.82 15.10 -29.70
C THR A 110 26.52 14.73 -28.39
N ARG A 111 26.15 13.60 -27.77
CA ARG A 111 26.78 13.06 -26.55
C ARG A 111 27.32 11.64 -26.79
N ASN A 112 28.12 11.15 -25.85
CA ASN A 112 28.68 9.79 -25.87
C ASN A 112 27.69 8.73 -25.35
N THR A 113 26.55 9.13 -24.78
CA THR A 113 25.53 8.21 -24.29
C THR A 113 24.14 8.67 -24.69
N VAL A 114 23.26 7.69 -24.91
CA VAL A 114 21.83 7.84 -25.22
C VAL A 114 21.04 7.21 -24.07
N LEU A 115 20.00 7.89 -23.63
CA LEU A 115 19.13 7.41 -22.55
C LEU A 115 17.73 7.18 -23.14
N LYS A 116 17.29 5.92 -23.12
CA LYS A 116 15.97 5.51 -23.61
C LYS A 116 15.27 4.60 -22.60
N GLY A 117 13.94 4.64 -22.63
CA GLY A 117 13.09 3.79 -21.82
C GLY A 117 11.90 3.27 -22.60
N VAL A 118 11.55 2.01 -22.39
CA VAL A 118 10.31 1.41 -22.89
C VAL A 118 9.34 1.34 -21.73
N CYS A 119 8.19 1.96 -21.87
CA CYS A 119 7.17 2.06 -20.84
C CYS A 119 5.86 1.40 -21.26
N VAL A 120 5.19 0.77 -20.31
CA VAL A 120 3.86 0.19 -20.49
C VAL A 120 2.91 0.79 -19.45
N LEU A 121 1.73 1.21 -19.90
CA LEU A 121 0.63 1.70 -19.06
C LEU A 121 -0.47 0.66 -18.93
N SER A 122 -0.97 0.46 -17.72
CA SER A 122 -1.94 -0.57 -17.36
C SER A 122 -3.09 -0.02 -16.52
N THR A 123 -4.27 -0.60 -16.69
CA THR A 123 -5.46 -0.35 -15.84
C THR A 123 -5.41 -1.06 -14.49
N LYS A 124 -4.52 -2.04 -14.34
CA LYS A 124 -4.31 -2.79 -13.09
C LYS A 124 -2.88 -2.65 -12.58
N PRO A 125 -2.65 -2.62 -11.25
CA PRO A 125 -1.35 -2.42 -10.62
C PRO A 125 -0.48 -3.69 -10.61
N LEU A 126 -0.34 -4.34 -11.77
CA LEU A 126 0.41 -5.58 -11.95
C LEU A 126 1.90 -5.32 -12.23
N PHE A 127 2.54 -4.47 -11.41
CA PHE A 127 3.88 -3.92 -11.66
C PHE A 127 4.93 -5.01 -11.94
N GLY A 128 5.03 -6.02 -11.05
CA GLY A 128 6.03 -7.08 -11.18
C GLY A 128 5.79 -8.03 -12.36
N HIS A 129 4.54 -8.42 -12.60
CA HIS A 129 4.16 -9.23 -13.77
C HIS A 129 4.51 -8.51 -15.08
N ILE A 130 4.15 -7.22 -15.20
CA ILE A 130 4.45 -6.43 -16.39
C ILE A 130 5.96 -6.30 -16.56
N ARG A 131 6.72 -6.04 -15.49
CA ARG A 131 8.19 -5.97 -15.56
C ARG A 131 8.80 -7.28 -16.08
N LEU A 132 8.36 -8.44 -15.59
CA LEU A 132 8.87 -9.74 -16.03
C LEU A 132 8.69 -9.97 -17.52
N CYS A 133 7.59 -9.48 -18.09
CA CYS A 133 7.36 -9.52 -19.54
C CYS A 133 8.15 -8.44 -20.29
N LEU A 134 8.20 -7.22 -19.74
CA LEU A 134 8.73 -6.04 -20.42
C LEU A 134 10.26 -5.97 -20.45
N GLN A 135 10.92 -6.37 -19.36
CA GLN A 135 12.37 -6.26 -19.22
C GLN A 135 13.14 -7.01 -20.32
N PRO A 136 12.90 -8.32 -20.59
CA PRO A 136 13.64 -9.03 -21.65
C PRO A 136 13.34 -8.47 -23.05
N LEU A 137 12.13 -7.96 -23.28
CA LEU A 137 11.77 -7.31 -24.56
C LEU A 137 12.51 -5.99 -24.75
N THR A 138 12.65 -5.22 -23.67
CA THR A 138 13.38 -3.96 -23.67
C THR A 138 14.87 -4.18 -23.90
N GLU A 139 15.44 -5.21 -23.27
CA GLU A 139 16.84 -5.60 -23.49
C GLU A 139 17.08 -6.04 -24.94
N ALA A 140 16.18 -6.83 -25.52
CA ALA A 140 16.23 -7.23 -26.92
C ALA A 140 16.13 -6.04 -27.88
N TYR A 141 15.18 -5.13 -27.62
CA TYR A 141 15.03 -3.88 -28.37
C TYR A 141 16.32 -3.06 -28.35
N PHE A 142 16.96 -2.89 -27.19
CA PHE A 142 18.21 -2.13 -27.09
C PHE A 142 19.41 -2.83 -27.73
N GLN A 143 19.43 -4.17 -27.77
CA GLN A 143 20.44 -4.92 -28.51
C GLN A 143 20.27 -4.72 -30.01
N GLU A 144 19.04 -4.81 -30.51
CA GLU A 144 18.77 -4.63 -31.95
C GLU A 144 19.00 -3.17 -32.38
N LEU A 145 18.66 -2.20 -31.52
CA LEU A 145 18.94 -0.78 -31.75
C LEU A 145 20.45 -0.49 -31.92
N GLN A 146 21.33 -1.21 -31.22
CA GLN A 146 22.79 -1.05 -31.35
C GLN A 146 23.33 -1.49 -32.71
N ILE A 147 22.66 -2.44 -33.36
CA ILE A 147 23.04 -2.99 -34.67
C ILE A 147 22.09 -2.56 -35.79
N ALA A 148 21.19 -1.60 -35.51
CA ALA A 148 20.10 -1.20 -36.39
C ALA A 148 20.58 -0.86 -37.81
N ASP A 149 19.92 -1.42 -38.81
CA ASP A 149 20.09 -1.11 -40.22
C ASP A 149 18.89 -0.29 -40.73
N GLU A 150 18.77 -0.13 -42.05
CA GLU A 150 17.64 0.59 -42.67
C GLU A 150 16.28 -0.12 -42.44
N ASN A 151 16.26 -1.38 -42.02
CA ASN A 151 15.04 -2.17 -41.78
C ASN A 151 14.56 -2.08 -40.32
N PHE A 152 15.32 -1.44 -39.43
CA PHE A 152 14.93 -1.26 -38.04
C PHE A 152 13.66 -0.40 -37.93
N SER A 153 12.59 -0.97 -37.40
CA SER A 153 11.31 -0.29 -37.20
C SER A 153 10.95 -0.22 -35.73
N THR A 154 11.02 0.99 -35.16
CA THR A 154 10.51 1.28 -33.81
C THR A 154 9.03 0.92 -33.67
N THR A 155 8.24 1.19 -34.72
CA THR A 155 6.82 0.86 -34.74
C THR A 155 6.59 -0.65 -34.61
N HIS A 156 7.35 -1.46 -35.34
CA HIS A 156 7.24 -2.92 -35.24
C HIS A 156 7.51 -3.39 -33.80
N TRP A 157 8.58 -2.89 -33.18
CA TRP A 157 8.91 -3.23 -31.79
C TRP A 157 7.84 -2.83 -30.80
N LEU A 158 7.30 -1.62 -30.87
CA LEU A 158 6.23 -1.19 -29.97
C LEU A 158 4.97 -2.06 -30.12
N LYS A 159 4.60 -2.41 -31.35
CA LYS A 159 3.50 -3.37 -31.63
C LYS A 159 3.78 -4.74 -31.02
N THR A 160 5.00 -5.25 -31.22
CA THR A 160 5.46 -6.54 -30.68
C THR A 160 5.41 -6.54 -29.16
N ILE A 161 5.96 -5.51 -28.51
CA ILE A 161 5.96 -5.34 -27.06
C ILE A 161 4.53 -5.29 -26.52
N TYR A 162 3.67 -4.44 -27.07
CA TYR A 162 2.29 -4.32 -26.64
C TYR A 162 1.54 -5.66 -26.74
N ASN A 163 1.67 -6.36 -27.87
CA ASN A 163 1.00 -7.64 -28.08
C ASN A 163 1.54 -8.73 -27.15
N GLN A 164 2.86 -8.81 -26.98
CA GLN A 164 3.50 -9.84 -26.15
C GLN A 164 3.23 -9.63 -24.66
N VAL A 165 3.26 -8.40 -24.15
CA VAL A 165 2.89 -8.12 -22.76
C VAL A 165 1.42 -8.44 -22.53
N ASN A 166 0.53 -8.08 -23.46
CA ASN A 166 -0.88 -8.47 -23.36
C ASN A 166 -1.07 -9.99 -23.43
N MET A 167 -0.36 -10.71 -24.29
CA MET A 167 -0.40 -12.17 -24.36
C MET A 167 0.09 -12.82 -23.07
N GLY A 168 1.17 -12.28 -22.48
CA GLY A 168 1.68 -12.72 -21.18
C GLY A 168 0.68 -12.53 -20.04
N LEU A 169 -0.22 -11.56 -20.18
CA LEU A 169 -1.30 -11.30 -19.23
C LEU A 169 -2.61 -12.03 -19.58
N SER A 170 -2.87 -12.38 -20.83
CA SER A 170 -4.20 -12.82 -21.34
C SER A 170 -4.49 -14.34 -21.26
N GLY A 171 -3.93 -15.06 -20.29
CA GLY A 171 -4.29 -16.46 -20.03
C GLY A 171 -5.53 -16.61 -19.14
N SER A 172 -6.01 -17.85 -18.94
CA SER A 172 -6.92 -18.25 -17.84
C SER A 172 -6.40 -17.90 -16.42
N SER A 173 -5.23 -17.27 -16.37
CA SER A 173 -4.50 -16.71 -15.23
C SER A 173 -4.96 -15.29 -14.83
N LEU A 174 -5.82 -14.60 -15.59
CA LEU A 174 -6.26 -13.23 -15.24
C LEU A 174 -7.03 -13.13 -13.91
N ASN A 175 -7.77 -14.18 -13.55
CA ASN A 175 -8.41 -14.29 -12.24
C ASN A 175 -7.38 -14.58 -11.12
N ASN A 176 -6.16 -14.99 -11.48
CA ASN A 176 -5.11 -15.42 -10.56
C ASN A 176 -3.83 -14.55 -10.65
N ALA A 177 -3.82 -13.49 -11.47
CA ALA A 177 -2.66 -12.62 -11.67
C ALA A 177 -2.47 -11.78 -10.39
N SER A 178 -1.51 -12.20 -9.57
CA SER A 178 -1.25 -11.57 -8.28
C SER A 178 -0.50 -10.24 -8.44
N PRO A 179 -0.96 -9.14 -7.81
CA PRO A 179 -0.18 -7.90 -7.74
C PRO A 179 1.10 -8.06 -6.91
N PHE A 180 1.28 -9.18 -6.22
CA PHE A 180 2.43 -9.47 -5.36
C PHE A 180 3.63 -10.07 -6.11
N GLN A 181 3.50 -10.37 -7.40
CA GLN A 181 4.61 -10.91 -8.19
C GLN A 181 5.83 -9.98 -8.16
N GLU A 182 7.03 -10.56 -8.04
CA GLU A 182 8.31 -9.85 -7.85
C GLU A 182 8.43 -9.00 -6.56
N LEU A 183 7.47 -9.04 -5.64
CA LEU A 183 7.55 -8.31 -4.38
C LEU A 183 8.19 -9.16 -3.28
N ASN A 184 9.49 -8.99 -3.05
CA ASN A 184 10.21 -9.75 -2.03
C ASN A 184 10.03 -9.19 -0.60
N CYS A 185 8.94 -9.57 0.05
CA CYS A 185 8.61 -9.14 1.41
C CYS A 185 9.49 -9.78 2.48
N ILE A 186 10.02 -10.97 2.22
CA ILE A 186 10.98 -11.63 3.13
C ILE A 186 12.27 -10.81 3.18
N GLN A 187 12.83 -10.44 2.02
CA GLN A 187 14.02 -9.60 1.95
C GLN A 187 13.76 -8.23 2.57
N LEU A 188 12.57 -7.65 2.33
CA LEU A 188 12.15 -6.40 2.96
C LEU A 188 12.22 -6.49 4.49
N VAL A 189 11.57 -7.46 5.13
CA VAL A 189 11.58 -7.54 6.60
C VAL A 189 12.98 -7.78 7.16
N HIS A 190 13.84 -8.52 6.46
CA HIS A 190 15.23 -8.71 6.87
C HIS A 190 16.06 -7.43 6.78
N ASN A 191 15.85 -6.62 5.74
CA ASN A 191 16.55 -5.35 5.54
C ASN A 191 16.05 -4.25 6.51
N TYR A 192 14.74 -4.15 6.70
CA TYR A 192 14.10 -3.08 7.48
C TYR A 192 14.00 -3.43 8.97
N LYS A 193 14.00 -4.72 9.33
CA LYS A 193 13.87 -5.21 10.72
C LYS A 193 12.68 -4.54 11.42
N PHE A 194 12.89 -3.97 12.61
CA PHE A 194 11.85 -3.28 13.37
C PHE A 194 11.28 -2.03 12.69
N PHE A 195 11.98 -1.44 11.72
CA PHE A 195 11.45 -0.29 10.96
C PHE A 195 10.20 -0.66 10.18
N ILE A 196 9.96 -1.96 9.90
CA ILE A 196 8.75 -2.38 9.18
C ILE A 196 7.48 -2.04 9.98
N ILE A 197 7.49 -2.20 11.30
CA ILE A 197 6.35 -1.83 12.14
C ILE A 197 6.21 -0.32 12.23
N GLN A 198 7.32 0.42 12.33
CA GLN A 198 7.26 1.88 12.36
C GLN A 198 6.66 2.44 11.06
N LEU A 199 7.07 1.90 9.91
CA LEU A 199 6.54 2.26 8.59
C LEU A 199 5.08 1.84 8.43
N PHE A 200 4.71 0.64 8.90
CA PHE A 200 3.32 0.20 8.92
C PHE A 200 2.44 1.13 9.76
N LYS A 201 2.92 1.54 10.95
CA LYS A 201 2.25 2.52 11.80
C LYS A 201 2.12 3.87 11.10
N LEU A 202 3.20 4.41 10.52
CA LEU A 202 3.20 5.66 9.74
C LEU A 202 2.18 5.66 8.59
N LEU A 203 2.01 4.51 7.93
CA LEU A 203 1.04 4.33 6.86
C LEU A 203 -0.40 4.47 7.40
N LEU A 204 -0.70 3.82 8.53
CA LEU A 204 -2.01 3.86 9.17
C LEU A 204 -2.37 5.26 9.70
N ILE A 205 -1.41 6.00 10.24
CA ILE A 205 -1.61 7.38 10.70
C ILE A 205 -1.50 8.45 9.60
N GLU A 206 -1.48 8.03 8.33
CA GLU A 206 -1.54 8.91 7.16
C GLU A 206 -0.41 9.96 7.11
N LYS A 207 0.83 9.56 7.41
CA LYS A 207 1.99 10.46 7.42
C LYS A 207 2.74 10.54 6.09
N ARG A 208 3.46 11.65 5.89
CA ARG A 208 4.28 11.94 4.71
C ARG A 208 5.63 11.22 4.82
N VAL A 209 5.79 10.13 4.08
CA VAL A 209 7.01 9.32 4.09
C VAL A 209 7.72 9.44 2.73
N LEU A 210 8.96 9.92 2.78
CA LEU A 210 9.85 10.00 1.62
C LEU A 210 10.83 8.82 1.65
N PHE A 211 10.85 8.02 0.60
CA PHE A 211 11.86 7.01 0.35
C PHE A 211 12.89 7.58 -0.62
N PHE A 212 14.17 7.37 -0.33
CA PHE A 212 15.26 7.92 -1.10
C PHE A 212 16.32 6.85 -1.41
N SER A 213 16.68 6.73 -2.69
CA SER A 213 17.78 5.88 -3.17
C SER A 213 18.67 6.69 -4.11
N ASN A 214 19.99 6.48 -4.06
CA ASN A 214 20.90 7.24 -4.93
C ASN A 214 20.94 6.72 -6.38
N ILE A 215 20.62 5.44 -6.60
CA ILE A 215 20.86 4.73 -7.86
C ILE A 215 19.68 3.81 -8.18
N GLU A 216 19.31 2.90 -7.27
CA GLU A 216 18.38 1.81 -7.55
C GLU A 216 16.91 2.29 -7.54
N SER A 217 16.32 2.47 -8.73
CA SER A 217 14.92 2.88 -8.87
C SER A 217 13.97 1.69 -8.69
N ASN A 218 14.34 0.51 -9.21
CA ASN A 218 13.51 -0.68 -9.07
C ASN A 218 13.35 -1.10 -7.61
N ARG A 219 14.46 -1.17 -6.85
CA ARG A 219 14.43 -1.51 -5.43
C ARG A 219 13.62 -0.50 -4.63
N LEU A 220 13.84 0.79 -4.88
CA LEU A 220 13.09 1.87 -4.24
C LEU A 220 11.57 1.68 -4.40
N CYS A 221 11.11 1.47 -5.64
CA CYS A 221 9.69 1.27 -5.91
C CYS A 221 9.17 -0.04 -5.30
N SER A 222 9.96 -1.12 -5.42
CA SER A 222 9.58 -2.44 -4.92
C SER A 222 9.47 -2.45 -3.40
N ASP A 223 10.38 -1.80 -2.67
CA ASP A 223 10.32 -1.68 -1.21
C ASP A 223 9.02 -0.99 -0.76
N ILE A 224 8.64 0.12 -1.42
CA ILE A 224 7.37 0.82 -1.15
C ILE A 224 6.19 -0.13 -1.39
N LEU A 225 6.10 -0.76 -2.56
CA LEU A 225 5.00 -1.67 -2.88
C LEU A 225 4.95 -2.87 -1.93
N CYS A 226 6.10 -3.42 -1.52
CA CYS A 226 6.19 -4.48 -0.52
C CYS A 226 5.61 -4.03 0.82
N ILE A 227 5.91 -2.81 1.30
CA ILE A 227 5.32 -2.28 2.54
C ILE A 227 3.79 -2.12 2.39
N LEU A 228 3.33 -1.56 1.28
CA LEU A 228 1.91 -1.36 1.02
C LEU A 228 1.13 -2.69 0.98
N SER A 229 1.73 -3.71 0.39
CA SER A 229 1.16 -5.06 0.31
C SER A 229 1.12 -5.83 1.64
N LEU A 230 1.63 -5.25 2.74
CA LEU A 230 1.38 -5.77 4.09
C LEU A 230 -0.01 -5.39 4.61
N VAL A 231 -0.62 -4.34 4.05
CA VAL A 231 -2.01 -3.98 4.36
C VAL A 231 -2.95 -4.72 3.39
N PRO A 232 -3.94 -5.47 3.90
CA PRO A 232 -4.83 -6.27 3.06
C PRO A 232 -5.56 -5.42 2.01
N GLY A 233 -5.50 -5.83 0.74
CA GLY A 233 -6.27 -5.23 -0.35
C GLY A 233 -5.72 -3.92 -0.92
N ILE A 234 -4.62 -3.36 -0.38
CA ILE A 234 -4.15 -2.05 -0.85
C ILE A 234 -3.68 -2.10 -2.30
N LEU A 235 -2.92 -3.13 -2.69
CA LEU A 235 -2.44 -3.21 -4.08
C LEU A 235 -3.57 -3.59 -5.03
N GLU A 236 -4.55 -4.37 -4.57
CA GLU A 236 -5.67 -4.84 -5.39
C GLU A 236 -6.64 -3.71 -5.72
N GLU A 237 -7.01 -2.90 -4.72
CA GLU A 237 -8.09 -1.91 -4.83
C GLU A 237 -7.73 -0.55 -4.21
N GLY A 238 -6.85 -0.53 -3.20
CA GLY A 238 -6.52 0.67 -2.43
C GLY A 238 -5.69 1.73 -3.16
N LEU A 239 -5.16 1.44 -4.36
CA LEU A 239 -4.40 2.37 -5.19
C LEU A 239 -5.22 3.07 -6.27
N ALA A 240 -6.54 2.85 -6.34
CA ALA A 240 -7.39 3.40 -7.40
C ALA A 240 -7.36 4.94 -7.43
N ASP A 241 -7.28 5.62 -6.28
CA ASP A 241 -7.27 7.09 -6.20
C ASP A 241 -5.88 7.67 -5.88
N ALA A 242 -4.82 6.86 -5.94
CA ALA A 242 -3.56 7.20 -5.32
C ALA A 242 -2.74 8.29 -6.03
N ALA A 243 -3.06 8.59 -7.30
CA ALA A 243 -2.45 9.69 -8.05
C ALA A 243 -3.42 10.86 -8.33
N ASN A 244 -4.67 10.77 -7.87
CA ASN A 244 -5.66 11.81 -8.11
C ASN A 244 -5.41 12.99 -7.18
N TYR A 245 -5.06 14.13 -7.79
CA TYR A 245 -4.74 15.35 -7.07
C TYR A 245 -5.58 16.51 -7.60
N ASP A 246 -6.46 17.03 -6.75
CA ASP A 246 -7.28 18.18 -7.07
C ASP A 246 -6.61 19.46 -6.53
N LYS A 247 -6.00 20.22 -7.46
CA LYS A 247 -5.38 21.53 -7.20
C LYS A 247 -6.41 22.60 -6.81
N ASN A 248 -7.65 22.45 -7.27
CA ASN A 248 -8.70 23.46 -7.15
C ASN A 248 -9.62 23.24 -5.95
N LYS A 249 -9.53 22.07 -5.29
CA LYS A 249 -10.12 21.84 -3.98
C LYS A 249 -9.45 22.76 -2.97
N LYS A 250 -9.97 24.00 -2.90
CA LYS A 250 -9.79 24.87 -1.75
C LYS A 250 -10.36 24.10 -0.57
N THR A 251 -9.52 23.39 0.16
CA THR A 251 -9.79 23.16 1.57
C THR A 251 -10.11 24.52 2.17
N THR A 252 -11.08 24.60 3.07
CA THR A 252 -11.12 25.70 4.03
C THR A 252 -9.79 25.58 4.80
N ILE A 253 -8.81 26.40 4.37
CA ILE A 253 -7.38 26.07 4.35
C ILE A 253 -6.69 26.09 5.73
N GLU A 254 -7.38 26.48 6.81
CA GLU A 254 -6.76 26.67 8.14
C GLU A 254 -7.28 25.70 9.22
N GLU A 255 -8.32 24.88 8.97
CA GLU A 255 -8.97 24.14 10.07
C GLU A 255 -8.75 22.62 10.12
N GLU A 256 -8.26 21.94 9.07
CA GLU A 256 -8.16 20.47 9.08
C GLU A 256 -6.74 19.89 9.13
N THR A 257 -5.77 20.56 8.52
CA THR A 257 -4.36 20.11 8.51
C THR A 257 -3.64 20.52 9.78
N ASP A 258 -3.86 21.75 10.28
CA ASP A 258 -3.37 22.17 11.60
C ASP A 258 -3.99 21.31 12.71
N ARG A 259 -5.30 21.04 12.67
CA ARG A 259 -5.96 20.23 13.72
C ARG A 259 -5.41 18.80 13.84
N ARG A 260 -4.89 18.15 12.79
CA ARG A 260 -4.39 16.75 12.92
C ARG A 260 -3.01 16.68 13.54
N ASP A 261 -2.11 17.56 13.11
CA ASP A 261 -0.79 17.66 13.73
C ASP A 261 -0.92 18.25 15.14
N GLU A 262 -1.80 19.23 15.35
CA GLU A 262 -2.16 19.74 16.68
C GLU A 262 -2.80 18.68 17.58
N ILE A 263 -3.78 17.88 17.12
CA ILE A 263 -4.42 16.88 18.01
C ILE A 263 -3.43 15.75 18.34
N VAL A 264 -2.59 15.32 17.40
CA VAL A 264 -1.52 14.37 17.72
C VAL A 264 -0.54 15.00 18.72
N GLU A 265 -0.15 16.25 18.55
CA GLU A 265 0.69 17.01 19.48
C GLU A 265 0.02 17.25 20.85
N ILE A 266 -1.30 17.43 20.90
CA ILE A 266 -2.13 17.57 22.11
C ILE A 266 -2.22 16.22 22.85
N ILE A 267 -2.45 15.12 22.13
CA ILE A 267 -2.43 13.77 22.72
C ILE A 267 -1.04 13.49 23.31
N LEU A 268 0.03 13.89 22.62
CA LEU A 268 1.40 13.73 23.09
C LEU A 268 1.73 14.63 24.30
N LYS A 269 1.24 15.88 24.36
CA LYS A 269 1.36 16.77 25.53
C LYS A 269 0.58 16.25 26.74
N SER A 270 -0.64 15.75 26.53
CA SER A 270 -1.46 15.18 27.60
C SER A 270 -0.86 13.91 28.23
N SER A 271 -0.12 13.12 27.45
CA SER A 271 0.60 11.94 27.94
C SER A 271 1.89 12.26 28.71
N SER A 272 2.45 13.47 28.54
CA SER A 272 3.66 13.92 29.24
C SER A 272 3.35 14.65 30.55
N GLU A 273 2.19 15.30 30.66
CA GLU A 273 1.70 15.93 31.89
C GLU A 273 1.28 14.92 32.97
N SER A 274 0.89 13.69 32.58
CA SER A 274 0.56 12.61 33.53
C SER A 274 1.77 12.01 34.28
N THR A 275 3.00 12.43 33.94
CA THR A 275 4.24 11.96 34.59
C THR A 275 4.90 12.98 35.52
N GLU A 276 4.39 14.20 35.63
CA GLU A 276 4.90 15.24 36.53
C GLU A 276 3.87 15.60 37.61
N SER A 277 3.57 14.65 38.50
CA SER A 277 3.04 14.97 39.82
C SER A 277 3.26 13.80 40.78
N GLN A 278 4.45 13.74 41.36
CA GLN A 278 4.69 13.41 42.79
C GLN A 278 6.19 13.38 43.09
N GLU A 279 6.83 14.55 43.15
CA GLU A 279 7.95 14.76 44.07
C GLU A 279 7.83 16.19 44.60
N ASN A 280 7.33 16.33 45.84
CA ASN A 280 7.82 17.34 46.76
C ASN A 280 7.41 17.02 48.21
N GLN A 281 8.43 16.57 48.94
CA GLN A 281 8.80 16.90 50.31
C GLN A 281 7.70 16.97 51.38
N ILE A 282 7.79 15.97 52.26
CA ILE A 282 7.38 15.98 53.66
C ILE A 282 7.93 17.25 54.32
N ASP A 283 7.04 18.07 54.88
CA ASP A 283 7.37 18.84 56.07
C ASP A 283 6.15 18.92 57.00
N SER A 284 6.43 18.54 58.24
CA SER A 284 5.52 18.38 59.38
C SER A 284 4.91 19.69 59.86
N ASN A 285 3.62 19.70 60.20
CA ASN A 285 3.09 20.35 61.42
C ASN A 285 1.59 20.06 61.61
N ILE A 286 1.27 19.41 62.73
CA ILE A 286 -0.07 19.30 63.34
C ILE A 286 -0.25 20.55 64.23
N PRO A 287 -1.45 21.17 64.32
CA PRO A 287 -2.30 20.90 65.48
C PRO A 287 -3.83 20.82 65.22
N ASN A 288 -4.44 19.82 65.87
CA ASN A 288 -5.76 19.74 66.52
C ASN A 288 -6.82 20.83 66.25
N ASP A 289 -8.04 20.42 65.89
CA ASP A 289 -9.19 20.46 66.81
C ASP A 289 -10.44 19.71 66.26
N LYS A 290 -11.04 18.87 67.11
CA LYS A 290 -12.46 18.43 67.08
C LYS A 290 -13.31 19.58 67.71
N PRO A 291 -14.68 19.63 67.71
CA PRO A 291 -15.65 18.52 67.67
C PRO A 291 -17.02 18.86 66.93
N LYS A 292 -17.87 17.88 66.55
CA LYS A 292 -19.13 17.38 67.18
C LYS A 292 -20.49 17.99 66.76
N ASP A 293 -21.44 17.06 66.69
CA ASP A 293 -22.89 17.07 66.99
C ASP A 293 -23.93 17.55 65.95
N ASP A 294 -24.71 16.56 65.46
CA ASP A 294 -26.19 16.42 65.40
C ASP A 294 -27.08 17.68 65.37
N GLU A 295 -28.02 17.75 64.42
CA GLU A 295 -29.47 17.70 64.72
C GLU A 295 -30.37 17.70 63.46
N ILE A 296 -31.52 17.07 63.65
CA ILE A 296 -32.61 16.72 62.72
C ILE A 296 -33.68 17.83 62.73
N CYS A 297 -34.51 17.88 61.67
CA CYS A 297 -35.95 18.23 61.62
C CYS A 297 -36.27 19.14 60.41
N GLU A 298 -37.42 19.12 59.74
CA GLU A 298 -38.61 18.25 59.67
C GLU A 298 -39.46 18.83 58.51
N ILE A 299 -40.09 17.95 57.73
CA ILE A 299 -41.51 17.97 57.28
C ILE A 299 -42.07 19.27 56.65
N SER A 300 -42.52 19.21 55.39
CA SER A 300 -43.96 19.29 55.05
C SER A 300 -44.28 19.00 53.57
N SER A 301 -45.30 18.16 53.39
CA SER A 301 -45.97 17.73 52.15
C SER A 301 -47.15 18.66 51.82
N ASP A 302 -47.55 18.72 50.52
CA ASP A 302 -48.88 19.03 49.94
C ASP A 302 -48.74 19.84 48.62
N THR A 303 -49.40 19.65 47.47
CA THR A 303 -50.51 18.81 46.97
C THR A 303 -50.41 18.74 45.41
N PHE A 304 -50.94 17.67 44.81
CA PHE A 304 -51.09 17.41 43.35
C PHE A 304 -51.82 18.50 42.54
N LYS A 305 -51.39 18.72 41.28
CA LYS A 305 -52.25 18.97 40.09
C LYS A 305 -51.49 18.76 38.78
N GLU A 306 -52.09 17.99 37.88
CA GLU A 306 -51.62 17.62 36.54
C GLU A 306 -51.45 18.83 35.60
N SER A 307 -50.39 18.82 34.78
CA SER A 307 -50.50 18.93 33.31
C SER A 307 -49.11 19.01 32.65
N SER A 308 -48.83 18.02 31.80
CA SER A 308 -48.06 18.12 30.55
C SER A 308 -46.54 18.37 30.60
N GLN A 309 -45.82 17.41 29.99
CA GLN A 309 -44.46 17.47 29.42
C GLN A 309 -43.28 17.44 30.42
N GLN A 310 -42.75 16.24 30.64
CA GLN A 310 -41.39 16.05 31.14
C GLN A 310 -40.51 15.35 30.09
N VAL A 311 -39.42 16.04 29.79
CA VAL A 311 -38.23 15.61 29.07
C VAL A 311 -37.61 14.44 29.83
N ILE A 312 -37.53 13.28 29.18
CA ILE A 312 -36.71 12.16 29.67
C ILE A 312 -35.26 12.55 29.40
N THR A 313 -34.45 12.68 30.44
CA THR A 313 -33.01 12.91 30.32
C THR A 313 -32.31 11.63 29.85
N ASP A 314 -31.43 11.77 28.87
CA ASP A 314 -30.72 10.70 28.12
C ASP A 314 -29.89 9.72 28.97
N SER A 315 -29.80 9.91 30.29
CA SER A 315 -29.01 9.06 31.18
C SER A 315 -29.73 7.77 31.63
N GLU A 316 -31.08 7.71 31.59
CA GLU A 316 -31.82 6.52 32.06
C GLU A 316 -32.23 5.55 30.93
N ILE A 317 -32.14 5.97 29.67
CA ILE A 317 -32.33 5.08 28.50
C ILE A 317 -31.05 4.24 28.26
N PHE A 318 -29.87 4.79 28.56
CA PHE A 318 -28.60 4.12 28.26
C PHE A 318 -28.31 2.93 29.21
N GLU A 319 -28.71 3.02 30.47
CA GLU A 319 -28.48 1.93 31.44
C GLU A 319 -29.48 0.76 31.30
N ASN A 320 -30.70 1.02 30.84
CA ASN A 320 -31.71 -0.03 30.67
C ASN A 320 -31.65 -0.73 29.31
N THR A 321 -31.06 -0.12 28.27
CA THR A 321 -30.87 -0.79 26.97
C THR A 321 -29.69 -1.76 26.99
N ALA A 322 -28.66 -1.50 27.81
CA ALA A 322 -27.50 -2.39 27.99
C ALA A 322 -27.81 -3.66 28.83
N LYS A 323 -28.94 -3.69 29.54
CA LYS A 323 -29.36 -4.82 30.40
C LYS A 323 -30.41 -5.75 29.78
N TYR A 324 -30.94 -5.44 28.58
CA TYR A 324 -31.60 -6.46 27.76
C TYR A 324 -30.54 -7.38 27.14
N SER A 325 -29.91 -8.16 28.02
CA SER A 325 -29.45 -9.52 27.80
C SER A 325 -28.98 -9.83 26.36
N LEU A 326 -27.69 -9.60 26.15
CA LEU A 326 -26.88 -10.29 25.13
C LEU A 326 -27.15 -11.81 25.13
N SER A 327 -27.57 -12.42 26.25
CA SER A 327 -27.95 -13.84 26.30
C SER A 327 -29.29 -14.19 25.61
N TYR A 328 -30.27 -13.28 25.56
CA TYR A 328 -31.56 -13.53 24.89
C TYR A 328 -31.46 -13.33 23.37
N VAL A 329 -30.68 -12.33 22.93
CA VAL A 329 -30.36 -12.12 21.50
C VAL A 329 -29.45 -13.23 20.97
N ASN A 330 -28.46 -13.67 21.76
CA ASN A 330 -27.62 -14.81 21.41
C ASN A 330 -28.43 -16.11 21.29
N SER A 331 -29.40 -16.37 22.17
CA SER A 331 -30.28 -17.54 22.05
C SER A 331 -31.17 -17.47 20.82
N ALA A 332 -31.87 -16.36 20.59
CA ALA A 332 -32.81 -16.25 19.47
C ALA A 332 -32.12 -16.31 18.09
N ILE A 333 -30.91 -15.75 17.97
CA ILE A 333 -30.12 -15.79 16.73
C ILE A 333 -29.47 -17.17 16.53
N MET A 334 -28.93 -17.80 17.58
CA MET A 334 -28.39 -19.17 17.47
C MET A 334 -29.49 -20.19 17.12
N SER A 335 -30.70 -20.04 17.69
CA SER A 335 -31.87 -20.85 17.34
C SER A 335 -32.31 -20.61 15.89
N ASN A 336 -32.33 -19.36 15.42
CA ASN A 336 -32.67 -19.05 14.02
C ASN A 336 -31.60 -19.53 13.01
N TRP A 337 -30.35 -19.68 13.45
CA TRP A 337 -29.25 -20.22 12.63
C TRP A 337 -29.22 -21.75 12.61
N LEU A 338 -29.69 -22.42 13.67
CA LEU A 338 -29.81 -23.89 13.74
C LEU A 338 -31.13 -24.43 13.15
N GLU A 339 -32.21 -23.66 13.16
CA GLU A 339 -33.51 -24.08 12.60
C GLU A 339 -33.67 -23.85 11.10
N ASN A 340 -32.86 -22.97 10.49
CA ASN A 340 -32.91 -22.66 9.05
C ASN A 340 -31.97 -23.50 8.19
N ASP A 341 -31.60 -24.71 8.64
CA ASP A 341 -30.93 -25.75 7.86
C ASP A 341 -31.89 -26.38 6.81
N LYS A 342 -32.44 -25.52 5.95
CA LYS A 342 -32.62 -25.81 4.53
C LYS A 342 -31.66 -24.90 3.78
N CYS A 343 -30.39 -25.31 3.75
CA CYS A 343 -29.50 -24.92 2.67
C CYS A 343 -30.29 -24.96 1.35
N PRO A 344 -30.43 -23.84 0.61
CA PRO A 344 -30.55 -23.98 -0.82
C PRO A 344 -29.30 -24.76 -1.22
N GLN A 345 -29.47 -25.88 -1.92
CA GLN A 345 -28.36 -26.57 -2.55
C GLN A 345 -27.69 -25.59 -3.52
N LEU A 346 -26.76 -24.80 -2.99
CA LEU A 346 -25.91 -23.90 -3.73
C LEU A 346 -24.74 -24.75 -4.18
N ASN A 347 -24.69 -24.92 -5.50
CA ASN A 347 -23.69 -25.74 -6.18
C ASN A 347 -22.29 -25.48 -5.64
N ASP A 348 -21.61 -26.59 -5.43
CA ASP A 348 -20.28 -26.75 -4.90
C ASP A 348 -19.20 -25.89 -5.61
N ASP A 349 -18.11 -25.66 -4.87
CA ASP A 349 -16.76 -25.26 -5.29
C ASP A 349 -16.38 -23.77 -5.44
N GLN A 350 -17.29 -22.79 -5.38
CA GLN A 350 -16.89 -21.36 -5.49
C GLN A 350 -16.98 -20.52 -4.20
N ALA A 351 -17.59 -21.04 -3.14
CA ALA A 351 -17.96 -20.23 -1.96
C ALA A 351 -16.91 -20.20 -0.83
N ALA A 352 -15.90 -21.07 -0.86
CA ALA A 352 -14.92 -21.16 0.23
C ALA A 352 -13.68 -20.26 0.00
N GLU A 353 -13.32 -19.93 -1.24
CA GLU A 353 -12.08 -19.21 -1.58
C GLU A 353 -12.07 -17.72 -1.25
N ASN A 354 -13.21 -17.11 -0.94
CA ASN A 354 -13.30 -15.68 -0.66
C ASN A 354 -13.98 -15.39 0.68
N LEU A 355 -13.20 -15.46 1.77
CA LEU A 355 -13.46 -14.62 2.93
C LEU A 355 -13.15 -13.17 2.54
N HIS A 356 -13.99 -12.61 1.67
CA HIS A 356 -13.80 -11.35 0.95
C HIS A 356 -13.32 -10.27 1.92
N PHE A 357 -12.15 -9.68 1.69
CA PHE A 357 -11.50 -8.72 2.59
C PHE A 357 -12.41 -7.53 2.94
N SER A 358 -13.35 -7.19 2.05
CA SER A 358 -14.40 -6.20 2.29
C SER A 358 -15.31 -6.53 3.48
N LYS A 359 -15.49 -7.81 3.84
CA LYS A 359 -16.28 -8.22 5.03
C LYS A 359 -15.68 -7.70 6.34
N PHE A 360 -14.39 -7.34 6.33
CA PHE A 360 -13.68 -6.74 7.48
C PHE A 360 -13.47 -5.22 7.31
N GLY A 361 -14.05 -4.60 6.27
CA GLY A 361 -13.85 -3.19 5.95
C GLY A 361 -12.51 -2.88 5.25
N PHE A 362 -11.79 -3.89 4.76
CA PHE A 362 -10.55 -3.68 4.00
C PHE A 362 -10.80 -3.64 2.48
N PRO A 363 -9.94 -2.96 1.69
CA PRO A 363 -8.76 -2.20 2.13
C PRO A 363 -9.10 -0.92 2.88
N LEU A 364 -8.20 -0.49 3.76
CA LEU A 364 -8.29 0.84 4.36
C LEU A 364 -8.11 1.90 3.26
N LYS A 365 -8.96 2.93 3.27
CA LYS A 365 -8.93 4.02 2.28
C LYS A 365 -7.79 5.02 2.57
N ILE A 366 -6.55 4.56 2.50
CA ILE A 366 -5.33 5.32 2.84
C ILE A 366 -5.00 6.35 1.77
N PHE A 367 -5.08 5.98 0.49
CA PHE A 367 -4.73 6.85 -0.64
C PHE A 367 -5.98 7.35 -1.35
N SER A 368 -6.54 8.42 -0.83
CA SER A 368 -7.66 9.14 -1.43
C SER A 368 -7.71 10.58 -0.92
N GLU A 369 -8.43 11.46 -1.63
CA GLU A 369 -8.66 12.85 -1.20
C GLU A 369 -7.34 13.61 -0.94
N ASN A 370 -6.48 13.66 -1.96
CA ASN A 370 -5.13 14.27 -1.91
C ASN A 370 -4.17 13.58 -0.91
N ARG A 371 -4.34 12.27 -0.69
CA ARG A 371 -3.36 11.39 -0.04
C ARG A 371 -2.75 10.50 -1.12
N LEU A 372 -1.46 10.69 -1.38
CA LEU A 372 -0.85 10.25 -2.63
C LEU A 372 0.06 9.03 -2.44
N CYS A 373 0.14 8.16 -3.44
CA CYS A 373 1.18 7.13 -3.51
C CYS A 373 1.93 7.27 -4.84
N PHE A 374 3.22 7.58 -4.76
CA PHE A 374 4.12 7.66 -5.90
C PHE A 374 5.30 6.72 -5.66
N PRO A 375 5.22 5.42 -6.05
CA PRO A 375 6.33 4.49 -5.89
C PRO A 375 7.64 5.04 -6.48
N TYR A 376 7.53 5.74 -7.60
CA TYR A 376 8.51 6.71 -8.07
C TYR A 376 7.88 8.09 -8.28
N CYS A 377 8.59 9.14 -7.89
CA CYS A 377 8.29 10.53 -8.21
C CYS A 377 9.53 11.24 -8.80
N SER A 378 9.25 12.14 -9.74
CA SER A 378 10.27 12.98 -10.40
C SER A 378 10.29 14.38 -9.78
N LEU A 379 11.32 15.18 -10.07
CA LEU A 379 11.37 16.59 -9.66
C LEU A 379 10.11 17.40 -10.02
N HIS A 380 9.41 17.06 -11.10
CA HIS A 380 8.18 17.75 -11.51
C HIS A 380 7.01 17.50 -10.54
N ASN A 381 7.05 16.43 -9.74
CA ASN A 381 6.06 16.18 -8.69
C ASN A 381 6.35 16.95 -7.40
N LEU A 382 7.50 17.64 -7.30
CA LEU A 382 7.94 18.31 -6.08
C LEU A 382 6.91 19.34 -5.59
N GLU A 383 6.37 20.16 -6.49
CA GLU A 383 5.36 21.16 -6.12
C GLU A 383 4.07 20.52 -5.60
N THR A 384 3.63 19.41 -6.20
CA THR A 384 2.47 18.65 -5.71
C THR A 384 2.72 18.12 -4.30
N LEU A 385 3.89 17.55 -4.03
CA LEU A 385 4.23 17.03 -2.71
C LEU A 385 4.38 18.13 -1.65
N LYS A 386 4.83 19.33 -2.05
CA LYS A 386 4.94 20.50 -1.17
C LYS A 386 3.64 21.26 -0.96
N SER A 387 2.63 21.02 -1.77
CA SER A 387 1.36 21.74 -1.68
C SER A 387 0.69 21.53 -0.33
N SER A 388 0.08 22.60 0.21
CA SER A 388 -0.72 22.54 1.44
C SER A 388 -1.96 21.65 1.30
N THR A 389 -2.44 21.43 0.07
CA THR A 389 -3.58 20.53 -0.20
C THR A 389 -3.21 19.05 -0.14
N THR A 390 -1.92 18.70 -0.18
CA THR A 390 -1.43 17.32 -0.07
C THR A 390 -1.41 16.92 1.40
N LYS A 391 -2.37 16.08 1.81
CA LYS A 391 -2.56 15.71 3.22
C LYS A 391 -1.56 14.64 3.68
N CYS A 392 -1.27 13.67 2.84
CA CYS A 392 -0.36 12.54 3.09
C CYS A 392 0.32 12.15 1.78
N TYR A 393 1.52 11.60 1.84
CA TYR A 393 2.07 10.90 0.69
C TYR A 393 3.07 9.81 1.08
N TRP A 394 3.17 8.81 0.21
CA TRP A 394 4.28 7.86 0.18
C TRP A 394 4.97 8.00 -1.16
N ALA A 395 6.20 8.52 -1.17
CA ALA A 395 6.88 8.91 -2.40
C ALA A 395 8.31 8.37 -2.43
N GLY A 396 8.71 7.75 -3.54
CA GLY A 396 10.09 7.34 -3.81
C GLY A 396 10.79 8.33 -4.73
N ALA A 397 11.95 8.85 -4.33
CA ALA A 397 12.74 9.76 -5.14
C ALA A 397 14.21 9.32 -5.26
N THR A 398 14.83 9.66 -6.40
CA THR A 398 16.28 9.46 -6.62
C THR A 398 17.08 10.77 -6.68
N ASN A 399 16.38 11.91 -6.65
CA ASN A 399 16.99 13.22 -6.68
C ASN A 399 17.21 13.79 -5.26
N GLN A 400 18.43 14.24 -4.97
CA GLN A 400 18.82 14.75 -3.65
C GLN A 400 18.03 15.98 -3.21
N VAL A 401 17.44 16.74 -4.14
CA VAL A 401 16.60 17.91 -3.83
C VAL A 401 15.47 17.54 -2.87
N PHE A 402 14.87 16.35 -3.00
CA PHE A 402 13.82 15.88 -2.10
C PHE A 402 14.32 15.71 -0.66
N LYS A 403 15.55 15.22 -0.50
CA LYS A 403 16.16 15.00 0.83
C LYS A 403 16.52 16.32 1.52
N MET A 404 16.97 17.31 0.76
CA MET A 404 17.42 18.61 1.30
C MET A 404 16.29 19.39 1.95
N ASP A 405 15.05 19.20 1.51
CA ASP A 405 13.89 19.92 2.02
C ASP A 405 13.15 19.13 3.12
N THR A 406 13.72 19.15 4.32
CA THR A 406 13.21 18.39 5.48
C THR A 406 11.84 18.84 5.99
N LYS A 407 11.31 19.98 5.53
CA LYS A 407 10.04 20.54 6.03
C LYS A 407 8.80 19.88 5.44
N HIS A 408 8.95 19.12 4.36
CA HIS A 408 7.80 18.64 3.58
C HIS A 408 7.53 17.13 3.75
N TYR A 409 8.35 16.42 4.52
CA TYR A 409 8.11 15.03 4.93
C TYR A 409 8.26 14.87 6.44
N ASP A 410 7.51 13.91 6.99
CA ASP A 410 7.53 13.55 8.40
C ASP A 410 8.64 12.53 8.70
N ALA A 411 8.89 11.63 7.75
CA ALA A 411 9.93 10.60 7.84
C ALA A 411 10.65 10.40 6.51
N LEU A 412 11.95 10.09 6.59
CA LEU A 412 12.85 9.78 5.49
C LEU A 412 13.38 8.35 5.65
N VAL A 413 13.17 7.52 4.63
CA VAL A 413 13.79 6.21 4.47
C VAL A 413 14.92 6.33 3.47
N GLU A 414 16.17 6.25 3.94
CA GLU A 414 17.34 6.17 3.06
C GLU A 414 17.68 4.71 2.77
N ILE A 415 17.54 4.32 1.51
CA ILE A 415 17.89 2.99 1.00
C ILE A 415 19.31 3.08 0.44
N LYS A 416 20.24 2.40 1.10
CA LYS A 416 21.63 2.19 0.64
C LYS A 416 21.81 0.69 0.40
N ASN A 417 22.77 0.33 -0.48
CA ASN A 417 22.98 -1.05 -0.95
C ASN A 417 22.74 -2.13 0.12
N ASP A 418 23.40 -2.03 1.29
CA ASP A 418 23.28 -3.04 2.35
C ASP A 418 22.58 -2.55 3.63
N LYS A 419 22.06 -1.31 3.65
CA LYS A 419 21.53 -0.70 4.87
C LYS A 419 20.37 0.23 4.58
N VAL A 420 19.33 0.09 5.39
CA VAL A 420 18.20 1.02 5.44
C VAL A 420 18.35 1.88 6.69
N GLU A 421 18.13 3.19 6.54
CA GLU A 421 18.08 4.14 7.65
C GLU A 421 16.73 4.86 7.64
N LEU A 422 15.98 4.78 8.75
CA LEU A 422 14.75 5.54 8.97
C LEU A 422 15.07 6.75 9.85
N LYS A 423 14.71 7.94 9.40
CA LYS A 423 14.90 9.22 10.11
C LYS A 423 13.57 9.94 10.22
N PHE A 424 13.31 10.52 11.38
CA PHE A 424 12.10 11.32 11.62
C PHE A 424 12.46 12.80 11.67
N THR A 425 11.61 13.63 11.07
CA THR A 425 11.70 15.08 11.19
C THR A 425 11.24 15.53 12.58
N ASN A 426 10.26 14.83 13.16
CA ASN A 426 9.71 15.09 14.49
C ASN A 426 9.98 13.90 15.44
N LYS A 427 10.67 14.15 16.56
CA LYS A 427 10.97 13.14 17.60
C LYS A 427 9.72 12.58 18.29
N GLU A 428 8.65 13.37 18.39
CA GLU A 428 7.42 12.89 18.99
C GLU A 428 6.72 11.86 18.10
N LEU A 429 6.80 12.03 16.78
CA LEU A 429 6.32 11.04 15.83
C LEU A 429 7.15 9.75 15.88
N GLU A 430 8.46 9.87 16.10
CA GLU A 430 9.33 8.71 16.33
C GLU A 430 8.89 7.92 17.58
N LYS A 431 8.63 8.60 18.70
CA LYS A 431 8.12 7.97 19.93
C LYS A 431 6.76 7.32 19.70
N LEU A 432 5.85 8.01 18.99
CA LEU A 432 4.52 7.52 18.67
C LEU A 432 4.58 6.20 17.90
N THR A 433 5.49 6.10 16.94
CA THR A 433 5.61 4.92 16.07
C THR A 433 6.60 3.88 16.59
N GLN A 434 7.21 4.11 17.76
CA GLN A 434 8.23 3.22 18.32
C GLN A 434 7.66 1.80 18.56
N PRO A 435 8.40 0.73 18.20
CA PRO A 435 7.96 -0.63 18.45
C PRO A 435 7.91 -0.94 19.95
N THR A 436 6.76 -1.42 20.43
CA THR A 436 6.57 -1.91 21.79
C THR A 436 7.30 -3.23 22.03
N SER A 437 7.25 -3.77 23.26
CA SER A 437 7.77 -5.12 23.53
C SER A 437 7.02 -6.19 22.72
N ALA A 438 5.69 -6.05 22.60
CA ALA A 438 4.85 -6.96 21.83
C ALA A 438 5.17 -6.88 20.32
N ASP A 439 5.33 -5.66 19.77
CA ASP A 439 5.75 -5.44 18.39
C ASP A 439 7.12 -6.07 18.09
N LYS A 440 8.09 -5.92 19.00
CA LYS A 440 9.44 -6.49 18.84
C LYS A 440 9.38 -8.02 18.78
N LYS A 441 8.63 -8.66 19.70
CA LYS A 441 8.42 -10.11 19.69
C LYS A 441 7.78 -10.59 18.39
N PHE A 442 6.81 -9.84 17.86
CA PHE A 442 6.16 -10.14 16.59
C PHE A 442 7.14 -10.10 15.42
N VAL A 443 7.94 -9.04 15.31
CA VAL A 443 8.94 -8.91 14.25
C VAL A 443 10.03 -9.98 14.38
N ASP A 444 10.53 -10.24 15.60
CA ASP A 444 11.52 -11.28 15.85
C ASP A 444 11.00 -12.68 15.48
N MET A 445 9.72 -12.96 15.75
CA MET A 445 9.07 -14.19 15.32
C MET A 445 9.07 -14.33 13.80
N ILE A 446 8.68 -13.27 13.07
CA ILE A 446 8.70 -13.27 11.59
C ILE A 446 10.12 -13.52 11.09
N LEU A 447 11.09 -12.73 11.55
CA LEU A 447 12.50 -12.83 11.14
C LEU A 447 13.10 -14.23 11.40
N ARG A 448 12.71 -14.86 12.52
CA ARG A 448 13.16 -16.21 12.85
C ARG A 448 12.57 -17.23 11.88
N ILE A 449 11.25 -17.21 11.69
CA ILE A 449 10.54 -18.18 10.85
C ILE A 449 10.97 -18.05 9.38
N THR A 450 11.08 -16.84 8.83
CA THR A 450 11.49 -16.63 7.44
C THR A 450 12.94 -17.03 7.20
N ARG A 451 13.83 -16.83 8.19
CA ARG A 451 15.22 -17.30 8.12
C ARG A 451 15.30 -18.83 8.14
N GLU A 452 14.57 -19.49 9.04
CA GLU A 452 14.53 -20.96 9.13
C GLU A 452 13.95 -21.60 7.86
N ASN A 453 13.05 -20.93 7.16
CA ASN A 453 12.47 -21.43 5.91
C ASN A 453 13.47 -21.38 4.72
N SER A 454 14.41 -20.43 4.74
CA SER A 454 15.40 -20.27 3.66
C SER A 454 16.45 -21.40 3.57
N SER A 455 16.57 -22.24 4.61
CA SER A 455 17.64 -23.22 4.77
C SER A 455 17.23 -24.69 4.59
N PHE A 456 15.95 -25.00 4.32
CA PHE A 456 15.48 -26.39 4.20
C PHE A 456 14.97 -26.76 2.79
N GLN A 457 15.64 -27.73 2.16
CA GLN A 457 15.07 -28.53 1.07
C GLN A 457 13.99 -29.47 1.64
N GLN A 458 12.91 -29.66 0.87
CA GLN A 458 11.81 -30.67 0.95
C GLN A 458 10.46 -30.24 1.57
N PHE A 459 9.57 -29.78 0.67
CA PHE A 459 8.21 -30.28 0.38
C PHE A 459 7.10 -30.37 1.46
N GLU A 460 7.30 -30.02 2.73
CA GLU A 460 6.21 -30.14 3.74
C GLU A 460 6.03 -28.95 4.71
N ARG A 461 6.55 -27.74 4.39
CA ARG A 461 6.16 -26.49 5.07
C ARG A 461 5.97 -25.31 4.10
N ASP A 462 5.25 -25.54 3.00
CA ASP A 462 5.14 -24.59 1.87
C ASP A 462 4.50 -23.23 2.22
N TRP A 463 3.75 -23.13 3.32
CA TRP A 463 3.10 -21.88 3.76
C TRP A 463 3.89 -21.10 4.81
N GLN A 464 4.32 -21.74 5.90
CA GLN A 464 4.87 -21.02 7.04
C GLN A 464 6.24 -20.42 6.70
N GLY A 465 6.37 -19.10 6.80
CA GLY A 465 7.57 -18.39 6.39
C GLY A 465 7.61 -18.04 4.90
N SER A 466 6.53 -18.30 4.15
CA SER A 466 6.33 -17.73 2.80
C SER A 466 5.92 -16.27 2.89
N GLU A 467 5.88 -15.59 1.73
CA GLU A 467 5.43 -14.20 1.64
C GLU A 467 3.94 -14.04 1.96
N ASP A 468 3.11 -15.00 1.53
CA ASP A 468 1.68 -14.98 1.83
C ASP A 468 1.42 -15.19 3.32
N TRP A 469 2.20 -16.05 3.98
CA TRP A 469 2.15 -16.19 5.44
C TRP A 469 2.55 -14.90 6.13
N LEU A 470 3.58 -14.21 5.64
CA LEU A 470 4.03 -12.93 6.19
C LEU A 470 2.93 -11.86 6.05
N ARG A 471 2.32 -11.72 4.87
CA ARG A 471 1.15 -10.83 4.66
C ARG A 471 0.01 -11.18 5.60
N HIS A 472 -0.24 -12.47 5.79
CA HIS A 472 -1.25 -12.95 6.72
C HIS A 472 -0.93 -12.56 8.18
N GLN A 473 0.33 -12.60 8.61
CA GLN A 473 0.70 -12.12 9.95
C GLN A 473 0.37 -10.63 10.14
N PHE A 474 0.67 -9.78 9.14
CA PHE A 474 0.31 -8.36 9.19
C PHE A 474 -1.20 -8.12 9.11
N LYS A 475 -1.94 -8.95 8.37
CA LYS A 475 -3.42 -8.94 8.38
C LYS A 475 -3.96 -9.19 9.78
N MET A 476 -3.45 -10.21 10.47
CA MET A 476 -3.86 -10.54 11.83
C MET A 476 -3.45 -9.46 12.83
N TYR A 477 -2.27 -8.86 12.67
CA TYR A 477 -1.83 -7.71 13.45
C TYR A 477 -2.81 -6.53 13.30
N LEU A 478 -3.19 -6.18 12.07
CA LEU A 478 -4.13 -5.09 11.80
C LEU A 478 -5.54 -5.36 12.35
N LEU A 479 -6.03 -6.59 12.22
CA LEU A 479 -7.32 -7.00 12.79
C LEU A 479 -7.34 -6.92 14.32
N SER A 480 -6.26 -7.36 14.97
CA SER A 480 -6.07 -7.26 16.42
C SER A 480 -6.02 -5.79 16.87
N LEU A 481 -5.21 -4.96 16.19
CA LEU A 481 -5.14 -3.51 16.42
C LEU A 481 -6.52 -2.86 16.25
N ALA A 482 -7.28 -3.25 15.23
CA ALA A 482 -8.63 -2.76 14.97
C ALA A 482 -9.61 -3.14 16.09
N ALA A 483 -9.54 -4.38 16.61
CA ALA A 483 -10.36 -4.82 17.73
C ALA A 483 -10.04 -4.04 19.02
N VAL A 484 -8.75 -3.84 19.32
CA VAL A 484 -8.28 -3.01 20.45
C VAL A 484 -8.77 -1.58 20.32
N ALA A 485 -8.61 -0.97 19.14
CA ALA A 485 -9.05 0.39 18.87
C ALA A 485 -10.57 0.58 19.01
N VAL A 486 -11.37 -0.46 18.81
CA VAL A 486 -12.83 -0.38 18.98
C VAL A 486 -13.24 -0.60 20.43
N ASN A 487 -12.60 -1.54 21.13
CA ASN A 487 -12.96 -1.88 22.51
C ASN A 487 -12.52 -0.82 23.52
N ASN A 488 -11.54 0.01 23.17
CA ASN A 488 -11.13 1.18 23.94
C ASN A 488 -10.62 0.84 25.35
N ASP A 489 -10.06 -0.35 25.54
CA ASP A 489 -9.42 -0.79 26.78
C ASP A 489 -7.94 -0.37 26.80
N ALA A 490 -7.56 0.44 27.80
CA ALA A 490 -6.22 0.98 27.93
C ALA A 490 -5.14 -0.11 28.13
N SER A 491 -5.49 -1.22 28.78
CA SER A 491 -4.54 -2.30 29.09
C SER A 491 -4.05 -3.04 27.83
N THR A 492 -4.94 -3.24 26.86
CA THR A 492 -4.64 -3.91 25.59
C THR A 492 -4.10 -2.94 24.54
N MET A 493 -4.42 -1.64 24.67
CA MET A 493 -3.84 -0.57 23.84
C MET A 493 -2.35 -0.35 24.08
N ASP A 494 -1.86 -0.57 25.30
CA ASP A 494 -0.44 -0.34 25.63
C ASP A 494 0.50 -1.22 24.80
N ASP A 495 0.08 -2.45 24.49
CA ASP A 495 0.83 -3.37 23.61
C ASP A 495 1.04 -2.82 22.19
N PHE A 496 0.18 -1.90 21.74
CA PHE A 496 0.31 -1.23 20.44
C PHE A 496 0.86 0.19 20.53
N ASN A 497 1.14 0.67 21.75
CA ASN A 497 1.31 2.08 22.15
C ASN A 497 -0.03 2.84 22.13
N ILE A 498 -0.54 3.18 23.32
CA ILE A 498 -1.85 3.85 23.49
C ILE A 498 -1.96 5.17 22.72
N SER A 499 -0.88 5.96 22.67
CA SER A 499 -0.85 7.23 21.94
C SER A 499 -0.99 6.98 20.44
N PHE A 500 -0.37 5.92 19.92
CA PHE A 500 -0.50 5.53 18.52
C PHE A 500 -1.92 5.09 18.18
N VAL A 501 -2.53 4.25 19.01
CA VAL A 501 -3.90 3.77 18.78
C VAL A 501 -4.88 4.96 18.72
N LYS A 502 -4.76 5.90 19.66
CA LYS A 502 -5.56 7.14 19.67
C LYS A 502 -5.30 8.01 18.43
N ALA A 503 -4.05 8.14 18.00
CA ALA A 503 -3.72 8.86 16.78
C ALA A 503 -4.36 8.21 15.54
N TRP A 504 -4.34 6.88 15.44
CA TRP A 504 -4.98 6.16 14.34
C TRP A 504 -6.50 6.33 14.33
N GLN A 505 -7.16 6.29 15.49
CA GLN A 505 -8.61 6.52 15.60
C GLN A 505 -9.08 7.87 15.01
N LEU A 506 -8.20 8.87 14.95
CA LEU A 506 -8.51 10.20 14.43
C LEU A 506 -8.37 10.34 12.91
N THR A 507 -7.72 9.37 12.26
CA THR A 507 -7.43 9.37 10.83
C THR A 507 -8.68 9.25 9.98
N ASN A 508 -8.58 9.63 8.71
CA ASN A 508 -9.69 9.49 7.78
C ASN A 508 -9.98 8.03 7.45
N ASN A 509 -8.94 7.23 7.22
CA ASN A 509 -9.08 5.82 6.92
C ASN A 509 -9.77 5.07 8.07
N PHE A 510 -9.45 5.38 9.33
CA PHE A 510 -10.13 4.76 10.48
C PHE A 510 -11.59 5.17 10.56
N LYS A 511 -11.92 6.47 10.39
CA LYS A 511 -13.30 6.97 10.41
C LYS A 511 -14.17 6.33 9.32
N ILE A 512 -13.63 6.18 8.11
CA ILE A 512 -14.31 5.50 7.01
C ILE A 512 -14.52 4.02 7.35
N TRP A 513 -13.49 3.35 7.86
CA TRP A 513 -13.55 1.95 8.25
C TRP A 513 -14.53 1.69 9.39
N GLN A 514 -14.59 2.57 10.41
CA GLN A 514 -15.47 2.46 11.57
C GLN A 514 -16.96 2.47 11.20
N ASN A 515 -17.31 3.17 10.12
CA ASN A 515 -18.67 3.27 9.59
C ASN A 515 -19.12 2.02 8.79
N HIS A 516 -18.22 1.09 8.49
CA HIS A 516 -18.57 -0.16 7.83
C HIS A 516 -19.33 -1.10 8.80
N PRO A 517 -20.30 -1.92 8.36
CA PRO A 517 -20.92 -2.94 9.20
C PRO A 517 -19.89 -3.99 9.63
N ARG A 518 -19.76 -4.20 10.95
CA ARG A 518 -18.63 -4.89 11.63
C ARG A 518 -19.03 -6.21 12.31
N THR A 519 -20.00 -6.93 11.75
CA THR A 519 -20.62 -8.12 12.37
C THR A 519 -19.64 -9.22 12.82
N ILE A 520 -18.41 -9.24 12.31
CA ILE A 520 -17.40 -10.28 12.60
C ILE A 520 -16.33 -9.83 13.63
N LEU A 521 -16.10 -8.51 13.83
CA LEU A 521 -15.07 -8.02 14.78
C LEU A 521 -15.35 -8.43 16.23
N LEU A 522 -16.61 -8.69 16.57
CA LEU A 522 -17.04 -9.22 17.87
C LEU A 522 -16.41 -10.59 18.21
N HIS A 523 -15.87 -11.30 17.22
CA HIS A 523 -15.25 -12.61 17.36
C HIS A 523 -13.71 -12.57 17.38
N ILE A 524 -13.10 -11.38 17.27
CA ILE A 524 -11.65 -11.21 17.32
C ILE A 524 -11.24 -10.83 18.73
N ASN A 525 -10.24 -11.53 19.29
CA ASN A 525 -9.72 -11.20 20.60
C ASN A 525 -9.01 -9.82 20.54
N PRO A 526 -9.42 -8.83 21.36
CA PRO A 526 -8.86 -7.49 21.34
C PRO A 526 -7.53 -7.42 22.11
N GLU A 527 -6.56 -8.20 21.68
CA GLU A 527 -5.24 -8.27 22.29
C GLU A 527 -4.19 -8.41 21.19
N HIS A 528 -3.00 -7.86 21.41
CA HIS A 528 -1.88 -8.07 20.50
C HIS A 528 -1.58 -9.56 20.36
N LEU A 529 -1.15 -10.01 19.17
CA LEU A 529 -0.78 -11.41 18.89
C LEU A 529 0.30 -11.99 19.82
N ASN A 530 0.92 -11.13 20.63
CA ASN A 530 2.01 -11.45 21.55
C ASN A 530 1.77 -10.79 22.93
N HIS A 531 0.50 -10.56 23.30
CA HIS A 531 0.09 -10.06 24.61
C HIS A 531 0.59 -11.01 25.72
N GLY A 532 1.16 -10.44 26.79
CA GLY A 532 1.68 -11.21 27.93
C GLY A 532 2.98 -12.01 27.68
N GLN A 533 3.20 -13.07 28.49
CA GLN A 533 4.36 -13.98 28.42
C GLN A 533 4.13 -15.26 27.59
N SER A 534 2.95 -15.46 27.01
CA SER A 534 2.64 -16.68 26.28
C SER A 534 2.97 -16.55 24.79
N TYR A 535 3.92 -17.37 24.35
CA TYR A 535 4.02 -17.81 22.96
C TYR A 535 2.68 -18.45 22.54
N PHE A 536 2.22 -18.23 21.30
CA PHE A 536 0.95 -18.73 20.75
C PHE A 536 1.17 -19.97 19.84
N PRO A 537 0.93 -21.22 20.30
CA PRO A 537 0.76 -22.38 19.41
C PRO A 537 -0.69 -22.81 19.16
N GLU A 538 -1.67 -22.45 20.00
CA GLU A 538 -3.00 -23.10 19.99
C GLU A 538 -4.02 -22.51 19.02
N PHE A 539 -4.05 -21.20 18.80
CA PHE A 539 -4.98 -20.58 17.85
C PHE A 539 -4.68 -20.95 16.39
N VAL A 540 -3.40 -21.20 16.09
CA VAL A 540 -2.96 -21.69 14.77
C VAL A 540 -3.49 -23.10 14.53
N LYS A 541 -3.66 -23.97 15.53
CA LYS A 541 -4.05 -25.37 15.30
C LYS A 541 -5.50 -25.51 14.80
N GLY A 542 -6.45 -24.80 15.42
CA GLY A 542 -7.87 -24.83 15.01
C GLY A 542 -8.14 -24.09 13.69
N ALA A 543 -7.41 -23.00 13.42
CA ALA A 543 -7.47 -22.30 12.15
C ALA A 543 -6.76 -23.07 11.02
N LYS A 544 -5.63 -23.73 11.31
CA LYS A 544 -4.87 -24.57 10.36
C LYS A 544 -5.70 -25.73 9.82
N ASP A 545 -6.55 -26.37 10.63
CA ASP A 545 -7.33 -27.52 10.15
C ASP A 545 -8.51 -27.12 9.24
N LYS A 546 -9.13 -25.95 9.48
CA LYS A 546 -10.19 -25.39 8.61
C LYS A 546 -9.64 -24.65 7.38
N LEU A 547 -8.48 -24.00 7.50
CA LEU A 547 -7.83 -23.28 6.39
C LEU A 547 -6.98 -24.23 5.52
N SER A 548 -6.36 -25.28 6.05
CA SER A 548 -5.56 -26.19 5.21
C SER A 548 -6.34 -26.86 4.07
N GLN A 549 -7.67 -27.01 4.18
CA GLN A 549 -8.50 -27.55 3.10
C GLN A 549 -8.81 -26.52 2.00
N THR A 550 -9.12 -25.27 2.36
CA THR A 550 -9.44 -24.20 1.40
C THR A 550 -8.20 -23.62 0.70
N TRP A 551 -7.01 -23.90 1.22
CA TRP A 551 -5.76 -23.26 0.77
C TRP A 551 -4.89 -24.20 -0.07
N LYS A 552 -5.07 -25.52 0.03
CA LYS A 552 -4.54 -26.46 -0.96
C LYS A 552 -5.00 -26.12 -2.39
N THR A 553 -6.20 -25.56 -2.55
CA THR A 553 -6.74 -25.06 -3.82
C THR A 553 -6.09 -23.74 -4.26
N SER A 554 -5.89 -22.77 -3.35
CA SER A 554 -5.19 -21.49 -3.65
C SER A 554 -3.71 -21.69 -3.95
N GLU A 555 -3.05 -22.66 -3.33
CA GLU A 555 -1.64 -22.98 -3.55
C GLU A 555 -1.42 -23.66 -4.90
N VAL A 556 -2.34 -24.54 -5.31
CA VAL A 556 -2.38 -25.09 -6.67
C VAL A 556 -2.62 -23.96 -7.68
N ALA A 557 -3.48 -22.99 -7.37
CA ALA A 557 -3.68 -21.82 -8.23
C ALA A 557 -2.42 -20.94 -8.33
N GLY A 558 -1.72 -20.67 -7.22
CA GLY A 558 -0.47 -19.89 -7.20
C GLY A 558 0.70 -20.59 -7.89
N LYS A 559 0.88 -21.90 -7.69
CA LYS A 559 1.86 -22.72 -8.42
C LYS A 559 1.52 -22.79 -9.92
N LEU A 560 0.24 -22.91 -10.27
CA LEU A 560 -0.22 -22.84 -11.66
C LEU A 560 0.05 -21.47 -12.28
N VAL A 561 -0.13 -20.36 -11.54
CA VAL A 561 0.23 -19.00 -12.00
C VAL A 561 1.73 -18.89 -12.22
N GLN A 562 2.56 -19.30 -11.26
CA GLN A 562 4.02 -19.26 -11.42
C GLN A 562 4.48 -20.10 -12.61
N GLU A 563 3.98 -21.33 -12.77
CA GLU A 563 4.30 -22.16 -13.93
C GLU A 563 3.80 -21.56 -15.26
N THR A 564 2.62 -20.93 -15.25
CA THR A 564 2.04 -20.28 -16.44
C THR A 564 2.84 -19.03 -16.80
N THR A 565 3.22 -18.22 -15.81
CA THR A 565 4.09 -17.06 -15.97
C THR A 565 5.49 -17.49 -16.43
N SER A 566 6.08 -18.56 -15.88
CA SER A 566 7.35 -19.10 -16.37
C SER A 566 7.27 -19.64 -17.79
N LYS A 567 6.15 -20.26 -18.18
CA LYS A 567 5.89 -20.70 -19.57
C LYS A 567 5.72 -19.50 -20.51
N ALA A 568 4.99 -18.47 -20.09
CA ALA A 568 4.83 -17.22 -20.85
C ALA A 568 6.17 -16.50 -21.01
N ILE A 569 6.97 -16.40 -19.95
CA ILE A 569 8.34 -15.86 -19.99
C ILE A 569 9.22 -16.68 -20.94
N SER A 570 9.15 -18.02 -20.86
CA SER A 570 9.92 -18.90 -21.76
C SER A 570 9.50 -18.73 -23.23
N GLN A 571 8.20 -18.55 -23.49
CA GLN A 571 7.68 -18.24 -24.82
C GLN A 571 8.18 -16.88 -25.31
N VAL A 572 8.11 -15.85 -24.47
CA VAL A 572 8.68 -14.52 -24.74
C VAL A 572 10.16 -14.63 -25.10
N TRP A 573 10.97 -15.32 -24.29
CA TRP A 573 12.39 -15.56 -24.58
C TRP A 573 12.64 -16.32 -25.88
N SER A 574 11.80 -17.32 -26.19
CA SER A 574 11.91 -18.06 -27.46
C SER A 574 11.58 -17.17 -28.67
N MET A 575 10.60 -16.29 -28.52
CA MET A 575 10.19 -15.37 -29.59
C MET A 575 11.20 -14.25 -29.77
N VAL A 576 11.76 -13.70 -28.70
CA VAL A 576 12.88 -12.74 -28.73
C VAL A 576 14.06 -13.31 -29.51
N LYS A 577 14.39 -14.58 -29.29
CA LYS A 577 15.45 -15.27 -30.05
C LYS A 577 15.09 -15.39 -31.54
N ASN A 578 13.84 -15.69 -31.86
CA ASN A 578 13.38 -15.82 -33.24
C ASN A 578 13.32 -14.48 -33.97
N THR A 579 12.88 -13.40 -33.30
CA THR A 579 12.88 -12.05 -33.86
C THR A 579 14.30 -11.54 -34.09
N ALA A 580 15.22 -11.75 -33.14
CA ALA A 580 16.62 -11.40 -33.30
C ALA A 580 17.38 -12.24 -34.36
N SER A 581 16.86 -13.42 -34.73
CA SER A 581 17.43 -14.28 -35.78
C SER A 581 16.83 -14.04 -37.18
N GLY A 582 15.75 -13.28 -37.29
CA GLY A 582 15.06 -13.01 -38.56
C GLY A 582 15.68 -11.90 -39.41
N SER A 583 16.71 -11.23 -38.88
CA SER A 583 17.38 -10.05 -39.43
C SER A 583 18.82 -10.31 -39.88
N SER A 584 19.25 -11.58 -39.98
CA SER A 584 20.59 -12.00 -40.47
C SER A 584 20.61 -12.41 -41.93
#